data_AF-A0A9E2FU63-F1
#
_entry.id   AF-A0A9E2FU63-F1
#
_cell.length_a   1.000
_cell.length_b   1.000
_cell.length_c   1.000
_cell.angle_alpha   90.00
_cell.angle_beta   90.00
_cell.angle_gamma   90.00
#
_symmetry.space_group_name_H-M   'P 1'
#
loop_
_entity.id
_entity.type
_entity.pdbx_description
1 polymer ?
#
loop_
_entity_poly.entity_id
_entity_poly.type
_entity_poly.pdbx_seq_one_letter_code
_entity_poly.pdbx_strand_id
1 'polypeptide(L)'
;MIDRKRSPKTVRQKKAVALRYDKEKDASPKVIGKGTGLLAEKLLKLAKVHDIPIHEDADLVEVLSRLDLNEEIPESTYFIVAEILAFVYRTNQKFQV
;
A
#
# COMPACT_ATOMS: atom_id res chain seq x y z
N MET A 1 8.91 15.35 44.59
CA MET A 1 8.71 15.57 43.14
C MET A 1 9.22 14.33 42.44
N ILE A 2 8.33 13.52 41.84
CA ILE A 2 8.71 12.26 41.17
C ILE A 2 8.45 12.49 39.68
N ASP A 3 9.51 12.50 38.90
CA ASP A 3 9.47 12.66 37.44
C ASP A 3 8.63 11.55 36.82
N ARG A 4 7.45 11.93 36.31
CA ARG A 4 6.59 11.05 35.51
C ARG A 4 7.35 10.68 34.23
N LYS A 5 7.90 9.47 34.20
CA LYS A 5 8.48 8.83 33.02
C LYS A 5 7.63 9.14 31.80
N ARG A 6 8.23 9.81 30.80
CA ARG A 6 7.65 9.97 29.46
C ARG A 6 7.23 8.59 28.95
N SER A 7 5.93 8.41 28.77
CA SER A 7 5.38 7.27 28.03
C SER A 7 6.07 7.21 26.66
N PRO A 8 6.62 6.06 26.22
CA PRO A 8 7.18 5.97 24.88
C PRO A 8 6.05 6.18 23.90
N LYS A 9 6.06 7.31 23.17
CA LYS A 9 5.20 7.54 22.02
C LYS A 9 5.43 6.35 21.09
N THR A 10 4.43 5.49 20.92
CA THR A 10 4.50 4.34 20.02
C THR A 10 4.83 4.87 18.63
N VAL A 11 6.07 4.71 18.18
CA VAL A 11 6.47 5.07 16.83
C VAL A 11 5.66 4.17 15.91
N ARG A 12 4.63 4.71 15.26
CA ARG A 12 3.88 4.00 14.23
C ARG A 12 4.88 3.56 13.17
N GLN A 13 5.16 2.27 13.12
CA GLN A 13 6.09 1.69 12.16
C GLN A 13 5.52 1.89 10.76
N LYS A 14 6.32 2.50 9.87
CA LYS A 14 5.91 2.73 8.49
C LYS A 14 5.57 1.41 7.81
N LYS A 15 4.49 1.35 7.05
CA LYS A 15 4.08 0.17 6.27
C LYS A 15 4.00 0.53 4.80
N ALA A 16 4.28 -0.43 3.93
CA ALA A 16 4.08 -0.31 2.49
C ALA A 16 3.63 -1.66 1.92
N VAL A 17 2.72 -1.61 0.95
CA VAL A 17 2.23 -2.76 0.20
C VAL A 17 2.29 -2.43 -1.28
N ALA A 18 2.80 -3.35 -2.09
CA ALA A 18 2.87 -3.25 -3.53
C ALA A 18 1.81 -4.17 -4.15
N LEU A 19 1.01 -3.59 -5.04
CA LEU A 19 -0.07 -4.27 -5.74
C LEU A 19 0.26 -4.42 -7.22
N ARG A 20 -0.20 -5.51 -7.83
CA ARG A 20 -0.20 -5.72 -9.28
C ARG A 20 -1.60 -6.09 -9.74
N TYR A 21 -2.00 -5.55 -10.88
CA TYR A 21 -3.23 -5.96 -11.55
C TYR A 21 -3.02 -5.95 -13.06
N ASP A 22 -3.11 -7.13 -13.67
CA ASP A 22 -3.18 -7.29 -15.13
C ASP A 22 -4.62 -7.61 -15.52
N LYS A 23 -5.31 -6.66 -16.16
CA LYS A 23 -6.73 -6.81 -16.54
C LYS A 23 -7.00 -7.99 -17.49
N GLU A 24 -6.00 -8.43 -18.26
CA GLU A 24 -6.18 -9.51 -19.22
C GLU A 24 -5.94 -10.89 -18.60
N LYS A 25 -5.23 -10.95 -17.46
CA LYS A 25 -4.76 -12.21 -16.85
C LYS A 25 -5.24 -12.45 -15.43
N ASP A 26 -5.47 -11.40 -14.67
CA ASP A 26 -5.81 -11.47 -13.26
C ASP A 26 -7.30 -11.18 -13.06
N ALA A 27 -8.01 -12.07 -12.36
CA ALA A 27 -9.40 -11.86 -11.95
C ALA A 27 -9.52 -10.73 -10.91
N SER A 28 -8.47 -10.52 -10.11
CA SER A 28 -8.38 -9.48 -9.08
C SER A 28 -6.94 -8.99 -8.89
N PRO A 29 -6.72 -7.76 -8.39
CA PRO A 29 -5.40 -7.29 -7.99
C PRO A 29 -4.78 -8.20 -6.92
N LYS A 30 -3.46 -8.32 -6.95
CA LYS A 30 -2.68 -9.19 -6.06
C LYS A 30 -1.65 -8.40 -5.29
N VAL A 31 -1.38 -8.81 -4.05
CA VAL A 31 -0.26 -8.29 -3.26
C VAL A 31 1.02 -8.97 -3.73
N ILE A 32 1.93 -8.20 -4.33
CA ILE A 32 3.22 -8.73 -4.82
C ILE A 32 4.39 -8.37 -3.90
N GLY A 33 4.17 -7.51 -2.92
CA GLY A 33 5.19 -7.14 -1.93
C GLY A 33 4.57 -6.46 -0.72
N LYS A 34 5.14 -6.68 0.48
CA LYS A 34 4.76 -6.00 1.72
C LYS A 34 5.98 -5.77 2.59
N GLY A 35 5.98 -4.68 3.36
CA GLY A 35 7.10 -4.35 4.24
C GLY A 35 6.74 -3.39 5.36
N THR A 36 7.51 -3.46 6.44
CA THR A 36 7.41 -2.55 7.59
C THR A 36 8.76 -1.92 7.90
N GLY A 37 8.76 -0.75 8.55
CA GLY A 37 9.97 -0.02 8.92
C GLY A 37 10.92 0.18 7.73
N LEU A 38 12.16 -0.28 7.87
CA LEU A 38 13.19 -0.19 6.82
C LEU A 38 12.80 -0.87 5.51
N LEU A 39 12.02 -1.96 5.56
CA LEU A 39 11.60 -2.64 4.34
C LEU A 39 10.53 -1.82 3.60
N ALA A 40 9.63 -1.16 4.34
CA ALA A 40 8.67 -0.23 3.75
C ALA A 40 9.37 0.95 3.07
N GLU A 41 10.42 1.50 3.70
CA GLU A 41 11.22 2.57 3.10
C GLU A 41 11.93 2.14 1.82
N LYS A 42 12.49 0.93 1.79
CA LYS A 42 13.10 0.36 0.58
C LYS A 42 12.09 0.17 -0.54
N LEU A 43 10.88 -0.34 -0.23
CA LEU A 43 9.80 -0.48 -1.21
C LEU A 43 9.40 0.87 -1.82
N LEU A 44 9.19 1.88 -0.98
CA LEU A 44 8.85 3.22 -1.45
C LEU A 44 9.97 3.85 -2.29
N LYS A 45 11.24 3.60 -1.94
CA LYS A 45 12.38 4.05 -2.73
C LYS A 45 12.42 3.38 -4.11
N LEU A 46 12.20 2.07 -4.18
CA LEU A 46 12.12 1.34 -5.44
C LEU A 46 10.94 1.83 -6.30
N ALA A 47 9.77 2.02 -5.70
CA ALA A 47 8.61 2.55 -6.40
C ALA A 47 8.91 3.91 -7.06
N LYS A 48 9.58 4.82 -6.35
CA LYS A 48 10.03 6.11 -6.91
C LYS A 48 11.04 5.96 -8.04
N VAL A 49 12.00 5.04 -7.92
CA VAL A 49 13.03 4.80 -8.95
C VAL A 49 12.44 4.23 -10.25
N HIS A 50 11.34 3.47 -10.14
CA HIS A 50 10.67 2.83 -11.27
C HIS A 50 9.38 3.56 -11.70
N ASP A 51 9.17 4.80 -11.23
CA ASP A 51 7.97 5.59 -11.52
C ASP A 51 6.64 4.86 -11.24
N ILE A 52 6.63 4.00 -10.22
CA ILE A 52 5.42 3.32 -9.76
C ILE A 52 4.61 4.30 -8.90
N PRO A 53 3.32 4.54 -9.21
CA PRO A 53 2.47 5.43 -8.42
C PRO A 53 2.41 5.01 -6.94
N ILE A 54 2.57 5.98 -6.05
CA ILE A 54 2.48 5.80 -4.60
C ILE A 54 1.22 6.52 -4.10
N HIS A 55 0.38 5.78 -3.38
CA HIS A 55 -0.78 6.32 -2.68
C HIS A 55 -0.58 6.12 -1.17
N GLU A 56 -0.75 7.19 -0.39
CA GLU A 56 -0.57 7.16 1.06
C GLU A 56 -1.93 7.15 1.75
N ASP A 57 -2.27 6.01 2.35
CA ASP A 57 -3.48 5.80 3.14
C ASP A 57 -3.15 4.84 4.30
N ALA A 58 -3.32 5.33 5.53
CA ALA A 58 -2.91 4.62 6.74
C ALA A 58 -3.86 3.47 7.10
N ASP A 59 -5.16 3.58 6.78
CA ASP A 59 -6.15 2.56 7.12
C ASP A 59 -6.09 1.43 6.09
N LEU A 60 -5.97 1.81 4.82
CA LEU A 60 -5.85 0.87 3.72
C LEU A 60 -4.56 0.05 3.82
N VAL A 61 -3.41 0.68 4.09
CA VAL A 61 -2.15 -0.07 4.21
C VAL A 61 -2.19 -1.04 5.40
N GLU A 62 -2.96 -0.72 6.45
CA GLU A 62 -3.16 -1.62 7.58
C GLU A 62 -3.95 -2.86 7.16
N VAL A 63 -5.04 -2.68 6.41
CA VAL A 63 -5.85 -3.79 5.86
C VAL A 63 -5.04 -4.64 4.91
N LEU A 64 -4.42 -4.04 3.89
CA LEU A 64 -3.65 -4.76 2.87
C LEU A 64 -2.41 -5.45 3.44
N SER A 65 -1.80 -4.90 4.49
CA SER A 65 -0.62 -5.53 5.12
C SER A 65 -0.92 -6.86 5.79
N ARG A 66 -2.20 -7.18 6.03
CA ARG A 66 -2.66 -8.45 6.61
C ARG A 66 -2.81 -9.56 5.57
N LEU A 67 -2.89 -9.23 4.29
CA LEU A 67 -2.99 -10.21 3.21
C LEU A 67 -1.64 -10.86 2.95
N ASP A 68 -1.64 -12.12 2.52
CA ASP A 68 -0.42 -12.83 2.16
C ASP A 68 0.07 -12.50 0.74
N LEU A 69 1.37 -12.77 0.54
CA LEU A 69 1.99 -12.52 -0.78
C LEU A 69 1.36 -13.45 -1.81
N ASN A 70 1.03 -12.88 -2.96
CA ASN A 70 0.32 -13.52 -4.08
C ASN A 70 -1.10 -14.00 -3.76
N GLU A 71 -1.65 -13.61 -2.60
CA GLU A 71 -3.05 -13.82 -2.30
C GLU A 71 -3.91 -12.86 -3.13
N GLU A 72 -5.01 -13.39 -3.65
CA GLU A 72 -6.03 -12.59 -4.33
C GLU A 72 -6.79 -11.77 -3.30
N ILE A 73 -7.03 -10.50 -3.61
CA ILE A 73 -7.77 -9.63 -2.70
C ILE A 73 -9.24 -10.05 -2.72
N PRO A 74 -9.84 -10.46 -1.57
CA PRO A 74 -11.24 -10.89 -1.53
C PRO A 74 -12.18 -9.77 -1.98
N GLU A 75 -13.32 -10.13 -2.58
CA GLU A 75 -14.31 -9.15 -3.08
C GLU A 75 -14.79 -8.16 -2.01
N SER A 76 -14.88 -8.59 -0.75
CA SER A 76 -15.22 -7.72 0.39
C SER A 76 -14.20 -6.60 0.62
N THR A 77 -12.94 -6.81 0.22
CA THR A 77 -11.85 -5.80 0.26
C THR A 77 -11.69 -5.10 -1.08
N TYR A 78 -12.18 -5.70 -2.18
CA TYR A 78 -12.14 -5.14 -3.53
C TYR A 78 -12.85 -3.78 -3.63
N PHE A 79 -13.95 -3.57 -2.89
CA PHE A 79 -14.63 -2.26 -2.91
C PHE A 79 -13.74 -1.12 -2.41
N ILE A 80 -12.86 -1.38 -1.43
CA ILE A 80 -11.89 -0.40 -0.92
C ILE A 80 -10.73 -0.24 -1.91
N VAL A 81 -10.27 -1.34 -2.54
CA VAL A 81 -9.20 -1.29 -3.56
C VAL A 81 -9.64 -0.63 -4.87
N ALA A 82 -10.93 -0.73 -5.21
CA ALA A 82 -11.51 -0.12 -6.40
C ALA A 82 -11.39 1.41 -6.40
N GLU A 83 -11.44 2.05 -5.23
CA GLU A 83 -11.22 3.49 -5.08
C GLU A 83 -9.77 3.88 -5.45
N ILE A 84 -8.79 3.07 -5.04
CA ILE A 84 -7.37 3.25 -5.39
C ILE A 84 -7.16 3.04 -6.88
N LEU A 85 -7.72 1.96 -7.44
CA LEU A 85 -7.63 1.70 -8.88
C LEU A 85 -8.25 2.84 -9.67
N ALA A 86 -9.39 3.38 -9.23
CA ALA A 86 -9.99 4.57 -9.84
C ALA A 86 -9.07 5.80 -9.74
N PHE A 87 -8.38 6.00 -8.62
CA PHE A 87 -7.36 7.04 -8.48
C PHE A 87 -6.19 6.84 -9.45
N VAL A 88 -5.65 5.63 -9.56
CA VAL A 88 -4.54 5.30 -10.48
C VAL A 88 -4.99 5.45 -11.94
N TYR A 89 -6.18 4.97 -12.31
CA TYR A 89 -6.74 5.14 -13.66
C TYR A 89 -6.90 6.62 -14.02
N ARG A 90 -7.49 7.42 -13.13
CA ARG A 90 -7.62 8.88 -13.34
C ARG A 90 -6.28 9.58 -13.45
N THR A 91 -5.28 9.12 -12.71
CA THR A 91 -3.92 9.69 -12.73
C THR A 91 -3.20 9.31 -14.03
N ASN A 92 -3.27 8.05 -14.46
CA ASN A 92 -2.72 7.59 -15.74
C ASN A 92 -3.37 8.27 -16.96
N GLN A 93 -4.68 8.60 -16.91
CA GLN A 93 -5.34 9.33 -17.99
C GLN A 93 -4.83 10.77 -18.15
N LYS A 94 -4.26 11.38 -17.10
CA LYS A 94 -3.62 12.72 -17.18
C LYS A 94 -2.20 12.69 -17.75
N PHE A 95 -1.64 11.52 -18.04
CA PHE A 95 -0.33 11.36 -18.69
C PHE A 95 -0.44 11.06 -20.20
N GLN A 96 -1.63 11.18 -20.80
CA GLN A 96 -1.90 10.94 -22.23
C GLN A 96 -2.38 12.20 -22.99
N VAL A 97 -2.12 13.41 -22.45
CA VAL A 97 -2.35 14.69 -23.13
C VAL A 97 -1.16 15.62 -22.97
#